data_AF-A0A952ITM3-F1
#
_entry.id   AF-A0A952ITM3-F1
#
_cell.length_a   1.000
_cell.length_b   1.000
_cell.length_c   1.000
_cell.angle_alpha   90.00
_cell.angle_beta   90.00
_cell.angle_gamma   90.00
#
_symmetry.space_group_name_H-M   'P 1'
#
loop_
_entity.id
_entity.type
_entity.pdbx_description
1 polymer ?
#
loop_
_entity_poly.entity_id
_entity_poly.type
_entity_poly.pdbx_seq_one_letter_code
_entity_poly.pdbx_strand_id
1 'polypeptide(L)'
;MALPLLPLLKIVALGSVKIIFLLLGSIFFPVYALRLILTGASGLLLPVLDWLESKERLDSARHQAIVEDLSTLSEVEFSRREARHLLLGLTSKTISNMGQAIVGIPQSIVGFLRQLFGKSG
;
A
#
# COMPACT_ATOMS: atom_id res chain seq x y z
N MET A 1 -11.66 29.34 -12.28
CA MET A 1 -11.85 28.59 -11.02
C MET A 1 -11.16 27.25 -11.19
N ALA A 2 -10.05 27.03 -10.47
CA ALA A 2 -9.11 25.94 -10.72
C ALA A 2 -9.77 24.57 -10.51
N LEU A 3 -9.66 23.72 -11.53
CA LEU A 3 -10.33 22.43 -11.63
C LEU A 3 -9.90 21.46 -10.51
N PRO A 4 -10.86 20.81 -9.81
CA PRO A 4 -10.58 19.71 -8.88
C PRO A 4 -10.19 18.38 -9.58
N LEU A 5 -9.88 18.39 -10.88
CA LEU A 5 -9.42 17.20 -11.64
C LEU A 5 -7.93 16.89 -11.41
N LEU A 6 -7.10 17.92 -11.18
CA LEU A 6 -5.68 17.76 -10.88
C LEU A 6 -5.40 16.88 -9.64
N PRO A 7 -6.09 17.03 -8.49
CA PRO A 7 -5.83 16.19 -7.32
C PRO A 7 -6.21 14.72 -7.54
N LEU A 8 -7.29 14.41 -8.25
CA LEU A 8 -7.68 13.03 -8.58
C LEU A 8 -6.65 12.35 -9.49
N LEU A 9 -6.20 13.05 -10.55
CA LEU A 9 -5.15 12.55 -11.43
C LEU A 9 -3.84 12.34 -10.67
N LYS A 10 -3.50 13.26 -9.75
CA LYS A 10 -2.32 13.13 -8.88
C LYS A 10 -2.44 11.95 -7.92
N ILE A 11 -3.60 11.69 -7.33
CA ILE A 11 -3.80 10.54 -6.43
C ILE A 11 -3.67 9.21 -7.18
N VAL A 12 -4.26 9.12 -8.38
CA VAL A 12 -4.12 7.95 -9.26
C VAL A 12 -2.67 7.79 -9.74
N ALA A 13 -2.00 8.89 -10.08
CA ALA A 13 -0.57 8.90 -10.43
C ALA A 13 0.32 8.48 -9.25
N LEU A 14 0.03 8.95 -8.04
CA LEU A 14 0.80 8.63 -6.83
C LEU A 14 0.67 7.15 -6.45
N GLY A 15 -0.51 6.57 -6.65
CA GLY A 15 -0.75 5.13 -6.45
C GLY A 15 -0.06 4.26 -7.51
N SER A 16 -0.09 4.69 -8.78
CA SER A 16 0.52 3.94 -9.89
C SER A 16 2.06 3.96 -9.87
N VAL A 17 2.71 5.02 -9.38
CA VAL A 17 4.17 5.03 -9.16
C VAL A 17 4.60 3.94 -8.18
N LYS A 18 3.84 3.72 -7.10
CA LYS A 18 4.14 2.65 -6.13
C LYS A 18 4.03 1.26 -6.76
N ILE A 19 3.02 1.04 -7.62
CA ILE A 19 2.86 -0.22 -8.35
C ILE A 19 4.04 -0.47 -9.30
N ILE A 20 4.48 0.56 -10.02
CA ILE A 20 5.63 0.45 -10.93
C ILE A 20 6.90 0.13 -10.14
N PHE A 21 7.11 0.78 -9.00
CA PHE A 21 8.24 0.46 -8.09
C PHE A 21 8.18 -0.97 -7.56
N LEU A 22 6.99 -1.47 -7.18
CA LEU A 22 6.81 -2.85 -6.72
C LEU A 22 7.08 -3.87 -7.85
N LEU A 23 6.59 -3.59 -9.06
CA LEU A 23 6.81 -4.45 -10.23
C LEU A 23 8.28 -4.49 -10.63
N LEU A 24 8.94 -3.32 -10.77
CA LEU A 24 10.36 -3.24 -11.08
C LEU A 24 11.21 -3.88 -9.98
N GLY A 25 10.90 -3.61 -8.70
CA GLY A 25 11.54 -4.25 -7.56
C GLY A 25 11.42 -5.78 -7.59
N SER A 26 10.25 -6.30 -7.96
CA SER A 26 10.01 -7.75 -8.06
C SER A 26 10.79 -8.45 -9.19
N ILE A 27 11.18 -7.71 -10.23
CA ILE A 27 11.87 -8.25 -11.40
C ILE A 27 13.40 -8.17 -11.22
N PHE A 28 13.91 -7.00 -10.83
CA PHE A 28 15.35 -6.75 -10.77
C PHE A 28 15.97 -7.17 -9.44
N PHE A 29 15.31 -6.88 -8.31
CA PHE A 29 15.86 -7.09 -6.96
C PHE A 29 14.80 -7.55 -5.95
N PRO A 30 14.16 -8.72 -6.13
CA PRO A 30 12.99 -9.12 -5.36
C PRO A 30 13.27 -9.27 -3.86
N VAL A 31 14.41 -9.85 -3.47
CA VAL A 31 14.77 -10.04 -2.05
C VAL A 31 15.00 -8.70 -1.37
N TYR A 32 15.70 -7.78 -2.04
CA TYR A 32 15.98 -6.45 -1.50
C TYR A 32 14.70 -5.61 -1.37
N ALA A 33 13.84 -5.63 -2.40
CA ALA A 33 12.57 -4.92 -2.39
C ALA A 33 11.65 -5.43 -1.28
N LEU A 34 11.57 -6.75 -1.08
CA LEU A 34 10.80 -7.33 0.01
C LEU A 34 11.37 -6.94 1.39
N ARG A 35 12.70 -7.01 1.58
CA ARG A 35 13.33 -6.57 2.83
C ARG A 35 13.04 -5.11 3.14
N LEU A 36 13.13 -4.22 2.14
CA LEU A 36 12.85 -2.80 2.32
C LEU A 36 11.40 -2.55 2.76
N ILE A 37 10.43 -3.29 2.19
CA ILE A 37 9.03 -3.21 2.59
C ILE A 37 8.82 -3.74 4.01
N LEU A 38 9.40 -4.89 4.34
CA LEU A 38 9.28 -5.49 5.68
C LEU A 38 9.90 -4.58 6.75
N THR A 39 11.12 -4.10 6.53
CA THR A 39 11.79 -3.17 7.44
C THR A 39 11.00 -1.86 7.59
N GLY A 40 10.47 -1.32 6.49
CA GLY A 40 9.62 -0.13 6.52
C GLY A 40 8.31 -0.37 7.29
N ALA A 41 7.67 -1.53 7.11
CA ALA A 41 6.45 -1.90 7.81
C ALA A 41 6.69 -2.08 9.31
N SER A 42 7.75 -2.80 9.72
CA SER A 42 8.12 -2.97 11.13
C SER A 42 8.45 -1.63 11.78
N GLY A 43 9.20 -0.75 11.10
CA GLY A 43 9.53 0.58 11.60
C GLY A 43 8.32 1.50 11.81
N LEU A 44 7.24 1.30 11.05
CA LEU A 44 5.97 2.01 11.24
C LEU A 44 5.05 1.34 12.27
N LEU A 45 5.12 0.01 12.41
CA LEU A 45 4.29 -0.77 13.33
C LEU A 45 4.74 -0.60 14.78
N LEU A 46 6.05 -0.61 15.06
CA LEU A 46 6.56 -0.55 16.43
C LEU A 46 6.04 0.68 17.21
N PRO A 47 6.12 1.93 16.70
CA PRO A 47 5.58 3.09 17.42
C PRO A 47 4.06 3.04 17.60
N VAL A 48 3.33 2.37 16.69
CA VAL A 48 1.88 2.21 16.80
C VAL A 48 1.54 1.19 17.88
N LEU A 49 2.29 0.10 17.98
CA LEU A 49 2.13 -0.91 19.03
C LEU A 49 2.45 -0.33 20.41
N ASP A 50 3.58 0.40 20.53
CA ASP A 50 3.95 1.13 21.74
C ASP A 50 2.84 2.10 22.17
N TRP A 51 2.28 2.83 21.21
CA TRP A 51 1.17 3.74 21.47
C TRP A 51 -0.09 2.99 21.92
N LEU A 52 -0.43 1.85 21.29
CA LEU A 52 -1.60 1.06 21.67
C LEU A 52 -1.48 0.45 23.07
N GLU A 53 -0.29 -0.03 23.43
CA GLU A 53 0.01 -0.50 24.78
C GLU A 53 -0.10 0.66 25.80
N SER A 54 0.48 1.83 25.49
CA SER A 54 0.39 3.02 26.35
C SER A 54 -1.05 3.54 26.57
N LYS A 55 -1.99 3.11 25.74
CA LYS A 55 -3.42 3.43 25.83
C LYS A 55 -4.25 2.29 26.43
N GLU A 56 -3.61 1.25 26.95
CA GLU A 56 -4.26 0.03 27.46
C GLU A 56 -5.18 -0.64 26.43
N ARG A 57 -4.94 -0.37 25.13
CA ARG A 57 -5.71 -0.95 24.01
C ARG A 57 -5.09 -2.22 23.46
N LEU A 58 -3.86 -2.50 23.87
CA LEU A 58 -3.12 -3.71 23.55
C LEU A 58 -2.50 -4.23 24.85
N ASP A 59 -2.75 -5.50 25.13
CA ASP A 59 -2.13 -6.19 26.25
C ASP A 59 -0.63 -6.39 26.02
N SER A 60 0.17 -6.30 27.08
CA SER A 60 1.64 -6.36 26.98
C SER A 60 2.13 -7.71 26.45
N ALA A 61 1.44 -8.82 26.75
CA ALA A 61 1.79 -10.13 26.19
C ALA A 61 1.52 -10.18 24.67
N ARG A 62 0.44 -9.54 24.20
CA ARG A 62 0.18 -9.40 22.76
C ARG A 62 1.16 -8.46 22.08
N HIS A 63 1.58 -7.40 22.75
CA HIS A 63 2.60 -6.51 22.22
C HIS A 63 3.91 -7.27 22.01
N GLN A 64 4.41 -7.99 23.02
CA GLN A 64 5.63 -8.78 22.91
C GLN A 64 5.54 -9.85 21.83
N ALA A 65 4.42 -10.57 21.72
CA ALA A 65 4.23 -11.56 20.66
C ALA A 65 4.34 -10.94 19.26
N ILE A 66 3.76 -9.76 19.04
CA ILE A 66 3.88 -9.08 17.74
C ILE A 66 5.31 -8.61 17.48
N VAL A 67 6.02 -8.13 18.50
CA VAL A 67 7.43 -7.73 18.37
C VAL A 67 8.32 -8.93 18.00
N GLU A 68 8.08 -10.09 18.62
CA GLU A 68 8.79 -11.34 18.34
C GLU A 68 8.49 -11.89 16.93
N ASP A 69 7.24 -11.79 16.47
CA ASP A 69 6.89 -12.11 15.09
C ASP A 69 7.60 -11.19 14.09
N LEU A 70 7.69 -9.88 14.39
CA LEU A 70 8.38 -8.90 13.55
C LEU A 70 9.90 -9.13 13.52
N SER A 71 10.52 -9.53 14.63
CA SER A 71 11.95 -9.88 14.67
C SER A 71 12.20 -11.15 13.87
N THR A 72 11.35 -12.18 14.04
CA THR A 72 11.44 -13.43 13.28
C THR A 72 11.35 -13.15 11.78
N LEU A 73 10.39 -12.34 11.34
CA LEU A 73 10.23 -11.94 9.94
C LEU A 73 11.46 -11.19 9.37
N SER A 74 12.23 -10.52 10.22
CA SER A 74 13.46 -9.83 9.82
C SER A 74 14.63 -10.79 9.59
N GLU A 75 14.62 -11.94 10.26
CA GLU A 75 15.64 -12.99 10.18
C GLU A 75 15.36 -14.01 9.08
N VAL A 76 14.12 -14.10 8.60
CA VAL A 76 13.75 -15.02 7.50
C VAL A 76 14.54 -14.69 6.23
N GLU A 77 15.30 -15.67 5.76
CA GLU A 77 15.95 -15.62 4.46
C GLU A 77 14.97 -16.03 3.35
N PHE A 78 14.57 -15.05 2.53
CA PHE A 78 13.72 -15.32 1.38
C PHE A 78 14.54 -15.70 0.15
N SER A 79 14.17 -16.80 -0.50
CA SER A 79 14.64 -17.07 -1.86
C SER A 79 14.10 -16.01 -2.83
N ARG A 80 14.77 -15.82 -3.97
CA ARG A 80 14.29 -14.93 -5.04
C ARG A 80 12.87 -15.29 -5.50
N ARG A 81 12.52 -16.59 -5.51
CA ARG A 81 11.20 -17.08 -5.95
C ARG A 81 10.12 -16.72 -4.94
N GLU A 82 10.36 -16.94 -3.66
CA GLU A 82 9.43 -16.57 -2.58
C GLU A 82 9.24 -15.07 -2.50
N ALA A 83 10.34 -14.31 -2.56
CA ALA A 83 10.29 -12.86 -2.53
C ALA A 83 9.46 -12.29 -3.69
N ARG A 84 9.66 -12.84 -4.90
CA ARG A 84 8.86 -12.45 -6.08
C ARG A 84 7.39 -12.84 -5.91
N HIS A 85 7.09 -14.02 -5.37
CA HIS A 85 5.72 -14.46 -5.14
C HIS A 85 4.99 -13.53 -4.16
N LEU A 86 5.63 -13.17 -3.05
CA LEU A 86 5.10 -12.24 -2.05
C LEU A 86 4.90 -10.83 -2.63
N LEU A 87 5.89 -10.30 -3.36
CA LEU A 87 5.78 -8.99 -4.00
C LEU A 87 4.66 -8.93 -5.04
N LEU A 88 4.48 -9.98 -5.84
CA LEU A 88 3.38 -10.07 -6.80
C LEU A 88 2.02 -10.16 -6.09
N GLY A 89 1.93 -10.90 -4.98
CA GLY A 89 0.73 -10.95 -4.14
C GLY A 89 0.35 -9.57 -3.58
N LEU A 90 1.33 -8.84 -3.03
CA LEU A 90 1.16 -7.47 -2.55
C LEU A 90 0.75 -6.52 -3.67
N THR A 91 1.35 -6.66 -4.85
CA THR A 91 1.02 -5.85 -6.03
C THR A 91 -0.42 -6.11 -6.49
N SER A 92 -0.82 -7.38 -6.58
CA SER A 92 -2.19 -7.78 -6.96
C SER A 92 -3.23 -7.22 -5.98
N LYS A 93 -2.97 -7.34 -4.67
CA LYS A 93 -3.85 -6.78 -3.63
C LYS A 93 -3.93 -5.25 -3.71
N THR A 94 -2.80 -4.59 -3.97
CA THR A 94 -2.76 -3.13 -4.17
C THR A 94 -3.59 -2.70 -5.38
N ILE A 95 -3.46 -3.41 -6.50
CA ILE A 95 -4.24 -3.17 -7.72
C ILE A 95 -5.75 -3.39 -7.45
N SER A 96 -6.11 -4.46 -6.74
CA SER A 96 -7.50 -4.77 -6.39
C SER A 96 -8.13 -3.66 -5.53
N ASN A 97 -7.43 -3.22 -4.49
CA ASN A 97 -7.88 -2.13 -3.62
C ASN A 97 -8.00 -0.80 -4.38
N MET A 98 -7.09 -0.52 -5.32
CA MET A 98 -7.20 0.66 -6.18
C MET A 98 -8.38 0.56 -7.15
N GLY A 99 -8.65 -0.62 -7.71
CA GLY A 99 -9.83 -0.86 -8.53
C GLY A 99 -11.13 -0.58 -7.78
N GLN A 100 -11.23 -1.02 -6.51
CA GLN A 100 -12.37 -0.72 -5.65
C GLN A 100 -12.47 0.78 -5.30
N ALA A 101 -11.35 1.46 -5.05
CA ALA A 101 -11.36 2.90 -4.80
C ALA A 101 -11.79 3.72 -6.02
N ILE A 102 -11.50 3.24 -7.24
CA ILE A 102 -11.94 3.84 -8.50
C ILE A 102 -13.44 3.56 -8.74
N VAL A 103 -13.92 2.35 -8.45
CA VAL A 103 -15.34 1.98 -8.56
C VAL A 103 -16.20 2.69 -7.51
N GLY A 104 -15.63 3.00 -6.34
CA GLY A 104 -16.26 3.78 -5.28
C GLY A 104 -16.31 5.29 -5.52
N ILE A 105 -15.85 5.79 -6.68
CA ILE A 105 -16.02 7.19 -7.06
C ILE A 105 -17.53 7.46 -7.21
N PRO A 106 -18.12 8.34 -6.38
CA PRO A 106 -19.56 8.56 -6.39
C PRO A 106 -20.03 9.01 -7.78
N GLN A 107 -21.19 8.48 -8.22
CA GLN A 107 -21.83 8.77 -9.51
C GLN A 107 -21.99 10.28 -9.79
N SER A 108 -22.00 11.13 -8.75
CA SER A 108 -21.99 12.59 -8.87
C SER A 108 -20.71 13.12 -9.54
N ILE A 109 -19.55 12.51 -9.31
CA ILE A 109 -18.27 12.86 -9.95
C ILE A 109 -18.25 12.37 -11.41
N VAL A 110 -18.81 11.18 -11.67
CA VAL A 110 -18.96 10.63 -13.03
C VAL A 110 -19.94 11.48 -13.85
N GLY A 111 -21.05 11.90 -13.25
CA GLY A 111 -22.03 12.82 -13.84
C GLY A 111 -21.42 14.19 -14.16
N PHE A 112 -20.62 14.74 -13.26
CA PHE A 112 -19.86 15.98 -13.48
C PHE A 112 -18.85 15.85 -14.64
N LEU A 113 -18.13 14.73 -14.73
CA LEU A 113 -17.22 14.44 -15.85
C LEU A 113 -17.98 14.33 -17.19
N ARG A 114 -19.12 13.63 -17.21
CA ARG A 114 -19.93 13.49 -18.43
C ARG A 114 -20.51 14.83 -18.89
N GLN A 115 -20.84 15.73 -17.96
CA GLN A 115 -21.35 17.06 -18.25
C GLN A 115 -20.25 18.02 -18.75
N LEU A 116 -19.01 17.86 -18.29
CA LEU A 116 -17.85 18.62 -18.75
C LEU A 116 -17.34 18.19 -20.13
N PHE A 117 -17.34 16.89 -20.43
CA PHE A 117 -16.86 16.36 -21.72
C PHE A 117 -17.98 16.15 -22.77
N GLY A 118 -19.25 16.20 -22.36
CA GLY A 118 -20.42 16.04 -23.24
C GLY A 118 -20.96 17.33 -23.83
N LYS A 119 -20.45 18.51 -23.44
CA LYS A 119 -20.78 19.80 -24.06
C LYS A 119 -19.64 20.30 -24.95
N SER A 120 -19.43 19.59 -26.05
CA SER A 120 -18.72 20.13 -27.22
C SER A 120 -19.37 19.54 -28.46
N GLY A 121 -20.58 20.00 -28.74
CA GLY A 121 -21.38 19.75 -29.93
C GLY A 121 -22.37 20.89 -30.06
#